data_AF-A0A9W4I202-F1
#
_entry.id   AF-A0A9W4I202-F1
#
_cell.length_a   1.000
_cell.length_b   1.000
_cell.length_c   1.000
_cell.angle_alpha   90.00
_cell.angle_beta   90.00
_cell.angle_gamma   90.00
#
_symmetry.space_group_name_H-M   'P 1'
#
loop_
_entity.id
_entity.type
_entity.pdbx_description
1 polymer ?
#
loop_
_entity_poly.entity_id
_entity_poly.type
_entity_poly.pdbx_seq_one_letter_code
_entity_poly.pdbx_strand_id
1 'polypeptide(L)'
;MQICTHWSDIIPYSDIWRSCLFTHSLDIHSANVLACMNDSEKVKFKGIEDSEMTSPSARKPVSSDRTIYLSRAILPKEGPLRLSDFGEARIGPGPYDYPAMPMPYRAPEIVLQVPWGYPVDIWCACDLLGLDSLFSADHTAGDMYEPAHLAELIAVLGPPPAAFLALNPEKAARFWDEDGKWKDVVPIPEKGMLESLEGQMGLPLAFVKFMRRTLTWMPDERATAKDLLEDPWLKD
;
A
#
# COMPACT_ATOMS: atom_id res chain seq x y z
N MET A 1 10.01 -11.75 -4.75
CA MET A 1 11.40 -11.66 -4.26
C MET A 1 12.28 -10.69 -5.06
N GLN A 2 12.03 -10.44 -6.36
CA GLN A 2 12.70 -9.37 -7.13
C GLN A 2 12.25 -7.94 -6.77
N ILE A 3 11.07 -7.78 -6.17
CA ILE A 3 10.60 -6.48 -5.67
C ILE A 3 11.46 -6.02 -4.47
N CYS A 4 12.11 -6.94 -3.75
CA CYS A 4 12.90 -6.66 -2.54
C CYS A 4 14.17 -5.82 -2.79
N THR A 5 14.69 -5.75 -4.02
CA THR A 5 15.97 -5.08 -4.30
C THR A 5 15.86 -3.60 -4.67
N HIS A 6 14.64 -3.04 -4.77
CA HIS A 6 14.41 -1.65 -5.21
C HIS A 6 13.69 -0.76 -4.18
N TRP A 7 13.57 -1.22 -2.93
CA TRP A 7 12.89 -0.47 -1.86
C TRP A 7 13.65 0.75 -1.38
N SER A 8 14.99 0.71 -1.47
CA SER A 8 15.83 1.89 -1.33
C SER A 8 15.49 2.99 -2.34
N ASP A 9 14.76 2.67 -3.42
CA ASP A 9 14.32 3.66 -4.40
C ASP A 9 12.96 4.27 -4.03
N ILE A 10 12.08 3.53 -3.32
CA ILE A 10 10.73 4.00 -2.96
C ILE A 10 10.70 4.77 -1.64
N ILE A 11 11.35 4.26 -0.60
CA ILE A 11 11.22 4.83 0.76
C ILE A 11 11.91 6.22 0.93
N PRO A 12 12.97 6.62 0.18
CA PRO A 12 13.50 7.98 0.28
C PRO A 12 12.52 9.04 -0.20
N TYR A 13 11.52 8.65 -1.00
CA TYR A 13 10.48 9.57 -1.42
C TYR A 13 9.79 10.16 -0.20
N SER A 14 9.31 9.35 0.75
CA SER A 14 8.67 9.85 1.98
C SER A 14 9.53 10.82 2.83
N ASP A 15 10.86 10.68 2.84
CA ASP A 15 11.74 11.62 3.53
C ASP A 15 11.99 12.91 2.74
N ILE A 16 12.17 12.80 1.41
CA ILE A 16 12.20 13.95 0.49
C ILE A 16 10.89 14.74 0.62
N TRP A 17 9.75 14.07 0.79
CA TRP A 17 8.43 14.70 0.92
C TRP A 17 8.20 15.39 2.27
N ARG A 18 8.73 14.86 3.37
CA ARG A 18 8.75 15.57 4.67
C ARG A 18 9.48 16.91 4.57
N SER A 19 10.56 16.98 3.77
CA SER A 19 11.26 18.24 3.51
C SER A 19 10.47 19.22 2.61
N CYS A 20 9.53 18.70 1.82
CA CYS A 20 8.69 19.46 0.88
C CYS A 20 7.24 19.67 1.35
N LEU A 21 6.88 19.25 2.58
CA LEU A 21 5.52 19.35 3.17
C LEU A 21 4.41 18.60 2.38
N PHE A 22 4.75 17.55 1.63
CA PHE A 22 3.76 16.74 0.89
C PHE A 22 3.39 15.48 1.66
N THR A 23 2.09 15.24 1.83
CA THR A 23 1.52 13.95 2.25
C THR A 23 1.21 13.21 0.97
N HIS A 24 1.91 12.10 0.75
CA HIS A 24 1.72 11.37 -0.48
C HIS A 24 0.42 10.60 -0.35
N SER A 25 -0.60 11.19 -0.96
CA SER A 25 -1.74 10.55 -1.61
C SER A 25 -2.13 9.20 -1.05
N LEU A 26 -3.35 9.18 -0.53
CA LEU A 26 -4.27 8.11 -0.17
C LEU A 26 -4.30 6.88 -1.10
N ASP A 27 -3.40 6.69 -2.05
CA ASP A 27 -3.45 5.65 -3.07
C ASP A 27 -2.04 5.10 -3.37
N ILE A 28 -1.19 4.92 -2.35
CA ILE A 28 0.07 4.20 -2.52
C ILE A 28 -0.24 2.70 -2.62
N HIS A 29 -0.22 2.17 -3.84
CA HIS A 29 -0.36 0.75 -4.12
C HIS A 29 0.42 0.38 -5.40
N SER A 30 0.53 -0.91 -5.68
CA SER A 30 1.40 -1.43 -6.74
C SER A 30 1.12 -0.86 -8.14
N ALA A 31 -0.11 -0.41 -8.43
CA ALA A 31 -0.43 0.18 -9.75
C ALA A 31 0.05 1.63 -9.91
N ASN A 32 0.30 2.34 -8.80
CA ASN A 32 0.81 3.71 -8.81
C ASN A 32 2.34 3.77 -8.70
N VAL A 33 3.01 2.61 -8.69
CA VAL A 33 4.47 2.48 -8.77
C VAL A 33 4.88 2.14 -10.19
N LEU A 34 5.60 3.06 -10.84
CA LEU A 34 6.12 2.86 -12.19
C LEU A 34 7.54 2.31 -12.16
N ALA A 35 7.76 1.19 -12.82
CA ALA A 35 9.09 0.72 -13.16
C ALA A 35 9.65 1.57 -14.31
N CYS A 36 10.63 2.42 -14.01
CA CYS A 36 11.25 3.26 -15.03
C CYS A 36 12.32 2.48 -15.78
N MET A 37 12.51 2.79 -17.07
CA MET A 37 13.67 2.30 -17.81
C MET A 37 14.88 3.17 -17.50
N ASN A 38 16.08 2.57 -17.49
CA ASN A 38 17.32 3.32 -17.40
C ASN A 38 17.55 4.16 -18.66
N ASP A 39 18.16 5.33 -18.49
CA ASP A 39 18.43 6.26 -19.61
C ASP A 39 19.27 5.62 -20.73
N SER A 40 20.16 4.68 -20.38
CA SER A 40 20.95 3.90 -21.33
C SER A 40 20.11 3.00 -22.24
N GLU A 41 18.86 2.71 -21.86
CA GLU A 41 17.94 1.88 -22.62
C GLU A 41 17.04 2.67 -23.55
N LYS A 42 17.10 4.02 -23.56
CA LYS A 42 16.32 4.86 -24.48
C LYS A 42 16.53 4.48 -25.95
N VAL A 43 17.70 3.94 -26.29
CA VAL A 43 18.01 3.42 -27.64
C VAL A 43 17.09 2.26 -28.07
N LYS A 44 16.50 1.52 -27.13
CA LYS A 44 15.53 0.46 -27.43
C LYS A 44 14.26 1.00 -28.07
N PHE A 45 13.82 2.22 -27.70
CA PHE A 45 12.65 2.85 -28.35
C PHE A 45 12.89 3.06 -29.83
N LYS A 46 14.10 3.46 -30.22
CA LYS A 46 14.46 3.63 -31.62
C LYS A 46 14.43 2.29 -32.36
N GLY A 47 14.96 1.23 -31.75
CA GLY A 47 14.86 -0.11 -32.33
C GLY A 47 13.41 -0.59 -32.49
N ILE A 48 12.51 -0.21 -31.59
CA ILE A 48 11.08 -0.53 -31.69
C ILE A 48 10.42 0.28 -32.80
N GLU A 49 10.70 1.58 -32.89
CA GLU A 49 10.22 2.46 -33.95
C GLU A 49 10.65 1.94 -35.33
N ASP A 50 11.94 1.64 -35.49
CA ASP A 50 12.50 1.07 -36.71
C ASP A 50 11.84 -0.29 -37.06
N SER A 51 11.59 -1.13 -36.05
CA SER A 51 10.93 -2.42 -36.24
C SER A 51 9.44 -2.27 -36.59
N GLU A 52 8.74 -1.28 -36.03
CA GLU A 52 7.33 -1.00 -36.34
C GLU A 52 7.20 -0.40 -37.76
N MET A 53 8.16 0.41 -38.18
CA MET A 53 8.25 0.90 -39.55
C MET A 53 8.52 -0.21 -40.57
N THR A 54 9.43 -1.13 -40.25
CA THR A 54 9.86 -2.20 -41.18
C THR A 54 8.93 -3.42 -41.16
N SER A 55 8.26 -3.67 -40.03
CA SER A 55 7.34 -4.79 -39.84
C SER A 55 6.17 -4.35 -38.96
N PRO A 56 5.14 -3.73 -39.53
CA PRO A 56 4.05 -3.16 -38.74
C PRO A 56 3.30 -4.21 -37.91
N SER A 57 2.92 -3.82 -36.70
CA SER A 57 2.12 -4.66 -35.82
C SER A 57 0.72 -4.89 -36.40
N ALA A 58 0.12 -6.03 -36.04
CA ALA A 58 -1.24 -6.33 -36.44
C ALA A 58 -2.18 -5.19 -36.01
N ARG A 59 -3.04 -4.75 -36.93
CA ARG A 59 -3.94 -3.62 -36.70
C ARG A 59 -5.37 -3.95 -37.11
N LYS A 60 -6.33 -3.48 -36.30
CA LYS A 60 -7.76 -3.65 -36.53
C LYS A 60 -8.42 -2.28 -36.67
N PRO A 61 -8.88 -1.88 -37.87
CA PRO A 61 -9.73 -0.71 -38.01
C PRO A 61 -11.08 -0.99 -37.35
N VAL A 62 -11.52 -0.09 -36.45
CA VAL A 62 -12.78 -0.23 -35.70
C VAL A 62 -13.81 0.82 -36.14
N SER A 63 -13.35 1.98 -36.60
CA SER A 63 -14.14 3.06 -37.21
C SER A 63 -13.30 3.82 -38.23
N SER A 64 -13.89 4.83 -38.88
CA SER A 64 -13.18 5.70 -39.83
C SER A 64 -12.02 6.47 -39.22
N ASP A 65 -12.03 6.69 -37.90
CA ASP A 65 -11.07 7.49 -37.14
C ASP A 65 -10.27 6.68 -36.09
N ARG A 66 -10.61 5.41 -35.86
CA ARG A 66 -9.99 4.59 -34.82
C ARG A 66 -9.46 3.27 -35.36
N THR A 67 -8.14 3.09 -35.25
CA THR A 67 -7.46 1.82 -35.46
C THR A 67 -6.83 1.37 -34.16
N ILE A 68 -7.08 0.12 -33.78
CA ILE A 68 -6.42 -0.52 -32.63
C ILE A 68 -5.19 -1.26 -33.16
N TYR A 69 -4.04 -1.03 -32.53
CA TYR A 69 -2.77 -1.68 -32.86
C TYR A 69 -2.43 -2.71 -31.78
N LEU A 70 -1.93 -3.86 -32.18
CA LEU A 70 -1.33 -4.81 -31.25
C LEU A 70 -0.05 -4.18 -30.69
N SER A 71 0.04 -4.07 -29.37
CA SER A 71 1.24 -3.54 -28.71
C SER A 71 2.42 -4.48 -28.91
N ARG A 72 3.58 -3.93 -29.28
CA ARG A 72 4.86 -4.64 -29.18
C ARG A 72 5.30 -4.66 -27.72
N ALA A 73 5.46 -5.86 -27.17
CA ALA A 73 5.95 -6.02 -25.81
C ALA A 73 7.37 -5.45 -25.69
N ILE A 74 7.59 -4.60 -24.69
CA ILE A 74 8.91 -4.12 -24.31
C ILE A 74 9.22 -4.75 -22.96
N LEU A 75 10.31 -5.51 -22.91
CA LEU A 75 10.89 -5.98 -21.65
C LEU A 75 12.10 -5.11 -21.36
N PRO A 76 11.91 -3.95 -20.70
CA PRO A 76 13.05 -3.16 -20.23
C PRO A 76 13.83 -3.95 -19.18
N LYS A 77 15.10 -3.59 -18.98
CA LYS A 77 15.77 -3.99 -17.75
C LYS A 77 15.14 -3.21 -16.60
N GLU A 78 15.09 -3.83 -15.44
CA GLU A 78 14.64 -3.20 -14.20
C GLU A 78 15.44 -1.90 -13.98
N GLY A 79 14.73 -0.78 -13.96
CA GLY A 79 15.26 0.52 -13.54
C GLY A 79 14.48 1.01 -12.32
N PRO A 80 14.75 2.22 -11.84
CA PRO A 80 14.27 2.67 -10.54
C PRO A 80 12.74 2.73 -10.51
N LEU A 81 12.18 2.34 -9.37
CA LEU A 81 10.76 2.48 -9.09
C LEU A 81 10.45 3.94 -8.76
N ARG A 82 9.37 4.48 -9.32
CA ARG A 82 8.91 5.84 -9.05
C ARG A 82 7.44 5.86 -8.71
N LEU A 83 7.10 6.59 -7.65
CA LEU A 83 5.70 6.92 -7.38
C LEU A 83 5.14 7.81 -8.48
N SER A 84 3.89 7.56 -8.82
CA SER A 84 3.12 8.31 -9.80
C SER A 84 1.71 8.55 -9.25
N ASP A 85 0.88 9.23 -10.05
CA ASP A 85 -0.49 9.57 -9.71
C ASP A 85 -0.66 10.34 -8.37
N PHE A 86 -0.35 11.63 -8.43
CA PHE A 86 -0.51 12.55 -7.29
C PHE A 86 -1.90 13.20 -7.25
N GLY A 87 -2.90 12.63 -7.94
CA GLY A 87 -4.26 13.18 -7.99
C GLY A 87 -4.92 13.27 -6.61
N GLU A 88 -4.62 12.32 -5.73
CA GLU A 88 -5.14 12.27 -4.36
C GLU A 88 -4.14 12.78 -3.29
N ALA A 89 -3.03 13.38 -3.71
CA ALA A 89 -2.03 13.94 -2.80
C ALA A 89 -2.59 15.13 -2.00
N ARG A 90 -2.03 15.34 -0.80
CA ARG A 90 -2.43 16.43 0.11
C ARG A 90 -1.20 17.15 0.62
N ILE A 91 -1.33 18.45 0.87
CA ILE A 91 -0.23 19.30 1.35
C ILE A 91 -0.41 19.58 2.83
N GLY A 92 0.68 19.42 3.60
CA GLY A 92 0.76 19.68 5.02
C GLY A 92 0.62 18.44 5.90
N PRO A 93 0.93 18.54 7.20
CA PRO A 93 0.99 17.38 8.09
C PRO A 93 -0.37 16.79 8.50
N GLY A 94 -1.48 17.37 8.05
CA GLY A 94 -2.79 17.16 8.65
C GLY A 94 -2.94 17.90 9.99
N PRO A 95 -3.85 17.46 10.88
CA PRO A 95 -4.73 16.31 10.69
C PRO A 95 -5.80 16.55 9.62
N TYR A 96 -6.22 15.49 8.96
CA TYR A 96 -7.32 15.48 7.98
C TYR A 96 -8.44 14.58 8.47
N ASP A 97 -9.69 14.94 8.21
CA ASP A 97 -10.89 14.30 8.77
C ASP A 97 -11.87 13.78 7.70
N TYR A 98 -11.49 13.81 6.43
CA TYR A 98 -12.28 13.31 5.31
C TYR A 98 -11.85 11.89 4.90
N PRO A 99 -12.72 11.15 4.17
CA PRO A 99 -12.43 9.81 3.70
C PRO A 99 -11.16 9.72 2.88
N ALA A 100 -10.47 8.61 3.07
CA ALA A 100 -9.11 8.40 2.67
C ALA A 100 -8.90 6.91 2.37
N MET A 101 -7.98 6.63 1.46
CA MET A 101 -7.57 5.30 1.03
C MET A 101 -8.64 4.44 0.33
N PRO A 102 -8.25 3.66 -0.70
CA PRO A 102 -9.07 2.56 -1.16
C PRO A 102 -9.44 1.66 0.00
N MET A 103 -10.67 1.16 -0.02
CA MET A 103 -11.22 0.28 1.01
C MET A 103 -10.26 -0.85 1.42
N PRO A 104 -9.65 -1.64 0.51
CA PRO A 104 -8.83 -2.78 0.94
C PRO A 104 -7.59 -2.37 1.77
N TYR A 105 -7.12 -1.14 1.63
CA TYR A 105 -5.83 -0.70 2.16
C TYR A 105 -5.95 0.29 3.32
N ARG A 106 -7.17 0.60 3.77
CA ARG A 106 -7.40 1.61 4.81
C ARG A 106 -6.66 1.28 6.10
N ALA A 107 -5.88 2.26 6.55
CA ALA A 107 -5.26 2.26 7.86
C ALA A 107 -6.33 2.27 8.97
N PRO A 108 -6.04 1.68 10.14
CA PRO A 108 -7.01 1.52 11.23
C PRO A 108 -7.64 2.84 11.68
N GLU A 109 -6.86 3.93 11.74
CA GLU A 109 -7.34 5.26 12.13
C GLU A 109 -8.40 5.81 11.17
N ILE A 110 -8.31 5.52 9.88
CA ILE A 110 -9.31 5.98 8.90
C ILE A 110 -10.61 5.17 9.05
N VAL A 111 -10.51 3.87 9.33
CA VAL A 111 -11.67 3.00 9.57
C VAL A 111 -12.38 3.41 10.88
N LEU A 112 -11.60 3.78 11.90
CA LEU A 112 -12.10 4.32 13.16
C LEU A 112 -12.51 5.81 13.07
N GLN A 113 -12.40 6.43 11.90
CA GLN A 113 -12.75 7.85 11.67
C GLN A 113 -12.03 8.78 12.65
N VAL A 114 -10.76 8.50 12.89
CA VAL A 114 -9.83 9.35 13.63
C VAL A 114 -9.10 10.24 12.61
N PRO A 115 -8.85 11.52 12.92
CA PRO A 115 -8.10 12.37 12.00
C PRO A 115 -6.71 11.79 11.72
N TRP A 116 -6.31 11.83 10.45
CA TRP A 116 -5.12 11.15 9.95
C TRP A 116 -4.07 12.12 9.40
N GLY A 117 -2.85 11.61 9.19
CA GLY A 117 -1.70 12.35 8.66
C GLY A 117 -0.67 11.41 8.05
N TYR A 118 0.60 11.83 7.95
CA TYR A 118 1.68 11.05 7.32
C TYR A 118 1.82 9.56 7.67
N PRO A 119 1.49 9.09 8.89
CA PRO A 119 1.62 7.66 9.20
C PRO A 119 0.77 6.73 8.33
N VAL A 120 -0.27 7.22 7.63
CA VAL A 120 -1.05 6.40 6.68
C VAL A 120 -0.22 5.98 5.46
N ASP A 121 0.76 6.79 5.06
CA ASP A 121 1.65 6.48 3.93
C ASP A 121 2.58 5.31 4.29
N ILE A 122 2.97 5.23 5.56
CA ILE A 122 3.76 4.11 6.10
C ILE A 122 2.94 2.83 6.15
N TRP A 123 1.64 2.94 6.47
CA TRP A 123 0.72 1.80 6.43
C TRP A 123 0.64 1.20 5.03
N CYS A 124 0.47 2.02 3.99
CA CYS A 124 0.42 1.58 2.59
C CYS A 124 1.65 0.77 2.14
N ALA A 125 2.80 0.94 2.78
CA ALA A 125 3.99 0.17 2.44
C ALA A 125 3.75 -1.35 2.56
N CYS A 126 2.80 -1.80 3.38
CA CYS A 126 2.45 -3.22 3.47
C CYS A 126 1.92 -3.79 2.14
N ASP A 127 1.11 -3.04 1.41
CA ASP A 127 0.51 -3.48 0.14
C ASP A 127 1.59 -3.70 -0.91
N LEU A 128 2.49 -2.72 -1.04
CA LEU A 128 3.61 -2.78 -1.97
C LEU A 128 4.53 -4.00 -1.74
N LEU A 129 4.54 -4.58 -0.53
CA LEU A 129 5.36 -5.74 -0.18
C LEU A 129 4.74 -7.09 -0.62
N GLY A 130 3.65 -7.06 -1.41
CA GLY A 130 2.99 -8.24 -1.96
C GLY A 130 2.15 -8.98 -0.93
N LEU A 131 1.59 -8.23 0.01
CA LEU A 131 0.75 -8.73 1.10
C LEU A 131 -0.73 -8.49 0.81
N ASP A 132 -1.09 -8.41 -0.46
CA ASP A 132 -2.43 -8.20 -1.03
C ASP A 132 -3.49 -9.18 -0.45
N SER A 133 -3.04 -10.28 0.18
CA SER A 133 -3.87 -11.30 0.84
C SER A 133 -4.15 -11.07 2.34
N LEU A 134 -3.43 -10.15 3.00
CA LEU A 134 -3.60 -9.89 4.43
C LEU A 134 -4.96 -9.23 4.71
N PHE A 135 -5.38 -8.31 3.85
CA PHE A 135 -6.65 -7.61 3.96
C PHE A 135 -7.44 -7.82 2.67
N SER A 136 -8.44 -8.71 2.72
CA SER A 136 -9.22 -9.14 1.56
C SER A 136 -10.72 -9.00 1.81
N ALA A 137 -11.11 -8.18 2.79
CA ALA A 137 -12.51 -7.90 3.11
C ALA A 137 -13.29 -7.53 1.84
N ASP A 138 -14.38 -8.25 1.58
CA ASP A 138 -15.20 -8.11 0.39
C ASP A 138 -15.73 -6.67 0.26
N HIS A 139 -15.28 -5.98 -0.78
CA HIS A 139 -15.61 -4.58 -1.04
C HIS A 139 -17.08 -4.39 -1.48
N THR A 140 -17.75 -5.49 -1.86
CA THR A 140 -19.17 -5.50 -2.22
C THR A 140 -20.08 -5.68 -0.99
N ALA A 141 -19.50 -5.91 0.19
CA ALA A 141 -20.24 -6.19 1.42
C ALA A 141 -20.98 -4.97 2.00
N GLY A 142 -20.87 -3.78 1.38
CA GLY A 142 -21.58 -2.57 1.80
C GLY A 142 -21.28 -2.22 3.25
N ASP A 143 -22.32 -2.17 4.09
CA ASP A 143 -22.22 -1.89 5.53
C ASP A 143 -21.39 -2.92 6.31
N MET A 144 -21.18 -4.11 5.74
CA MET A 144 -20.39 -5.19 6.37
C MET A 144 -18.89 -5.11 6.05
N TYR A 145 -18.46 -4.17 5.21
CA TYR A 145 -17.04 -4.02 4.90
C TYR A 145 -16.22 -3.55 6.12
N GLU A 146 -16.66 -2.52 6.85
CA GLU A 146 -15.92 -2.01 8.02
C GLU A 146 -15.71 -3.09 9.09
N PRO A 147 -16.74 -3.84 9.54
CA PRO A 147 -16.53 -4.89 10.53
C PRO A 147 -15.66 -6.03 9.99
N ALA A 148 -15.77 -6.39 8.70
CA ALA A 148 -14.90 -7.39 8.08
C ALA A 148 -13.43 -6.96 8.07
N HIS A 149 -13.16 -5.71 7.67
CA HIS A 149 -11.81 -5.15 7.64
C HIS A 149 -11.21 -5.06 9.04
N LEU A 150 -11.97 -4.59 10.04
CA LEU A 150 -11.54 -4.57 11.44
C LEU A 150 -11.24 -5.97 11.99
N ALA A 151 -12.03 -6.98 11.63
CA ALA A 151 -11.78 -8.35 12.03
C ALA A 151 -10.49 -8.92 11.40
N GLU A 152 -10.17 -8.57 10.16
CA GLU A 152 -8.89 -8.90 9.54
C GLU A 152 -7.70 -8.21 10.23
N LEU A 153 -7.86 -6.93 10.59
CA LEU A 153 -6.85 -6.20 11.39
C LEU A 153 -6.61 -6.91 12.73
N ILE A 154 -7.66 -7.34 13.42
CA ILE A 154 -7.53 -8.09 14.68
C ILE A 154 -6.83 -9.43 14.46
N ALA A 155 -7.13 -10.14 13.36
CA ALA A 155 -6.47 -11.41 13.04
C ALA A 155 -4.95 -11.26 12.86
N VAL A 156 -4.51 -10.18 12.20
CA VAL A 156 -3.09 -9.95 11.88
C VAL A 156 -2.34 -9.26 13.02
N LEU A 157 -2.95 -8.24 13.65
CA LEU A 157 -2.31 -7.38 14.64
C LEU A 157 -2.57 -7.80 16.09
N GLY A 158 -3.59 -8.63 16.33
CA GLY A 158 -4.17 -8.81 17.66
C GLY A 158 -5.17 -7.69 18.00
N PRO A 159 -5.79 -7.74 19.19
CA PRO A 159 -6.80 -6.76 19.60
C PRO A 159 -6.20 -5.34 19.67
N PRO A 160 -6.98 -4.30 19.32
CA PRO A 160 -6.52 -2.93 19.43
C PRO A 160 -6.24 -2.54 20.89
N PRO A 161 -5.26 -1.68 21.16
CA PRO A 161 -5.05 -1.14 22.50
C PRO A 161 -6.21 -0.23 22.90
N ALA A 162 -6.52 -0.16 24.20
CA ALA A 162 -7.59 0.70 24.72
C ALA A 162 -7.39 2.18 24.35
N ALA A 163 -6.14 2.64 24.28
CA ALA A 163 -5.79 3.99 23.85
C ALA A 163 -6.25 4.29 22.41
N PHE A 164 -6.20 3.30 21.51
CA PHE A 164 -6.66 3.45 20.14
C PHE A 164 -8.20 3.58 20.08
N LEU A 165 -8.91 2.72 20.81
CA LEU A 165 -10.38 2.79 20.90
C LEU A 165 -10.87 4.12 21.50
N ALA A 166 -10.09 4.69 22.42
CA ALA A 166 -10.38 5.97 23.05
C ALA A 166 -10.24 7.19 22.10
N LEU A 167 -9.60 7.04 20.93
CA LEU A 167 -9.46 8.12 19.95
C LEU A 167 -10.79 8.52 19.31
N ASN A 168 -11.71 7.55 19.13
CA ASN A 168 -13.09 7.81 18.71
C ASN A 168 -14.04 6.79 19.37
N PRO A 169 -14.47 7.06 20.62
CA PRO A 169 -15.29 6.12 21.39
C PRO A 169 -16.67 5.85 20.76
N GLU A 170 -17.25 6.85 20.08
CA GLU A 170 -18.55 6.71 19.42
C GLU A 170 -18.48 5.69 18.28
N LYS A 171 -17.47 5.82 17.41
CA LYS A 171 -17.23 4.87 16.32
C LYS A 171 -16.82 3.50 16.87
N ALA A 172 -15.94 3.47 17.88
CA ALA A 172 -15.50 2.23 18.52
C ALA A 172 -16.67 1.44 19.14
N ALA A 173 -17.62 2.12 19.79
CA ALA A 173 -18.77 1.48 20.43
C ALA A 173 -19.67 0.70 19.44
N ARG A 174 -19.53 0.90 18.12
CA ARG A 174 -20.22 0.08 17.12
C ARG A 174 -19.67 -1.34 17.00
N PHE A 175 -18.40 -1.55 17.35
CA PHE A 175 -17.71 -2.82 17.11
C PHE A 175 -17.12 -3.46 18.36
N TRP A 176 -16.80 -2.66 19.38
CA TRP A 176 -16.31 -3.13 20.67
C TRP A 176 -17.27 -2.78 21.81
N ASP A 177 -17.24 -3.58 22.88
CA ASP A 177 -17.94 -3.32 24.14
C ASP A 177 -17.17 -2.37 25.06
N GLU A 178 -17.73 -2.10 26.24
CA GLU A 178 -17.16 -1.17 27.22
C GLU A 178 -15.80 -1.64 27.78
N ASP A 179 -15.52 -2.95 27.72
CA ASP A 179 -14.24 -3.55 28.12
C ASP A 179 -13.24 -3.59 26.96
N GLY A 180 -13.60 -3.07 25.78
CA GLY A 180 -12.77 -3.08 24.57
C GLY A 180 -12.72 -4.44 23.87
N LYS A 181 -13.65 -5.35 24.18
CA LYS A 181 -13.75 -6.66 23.54
C LYS A 181 -14.62 -6.58 22.28
N TRP A 182 -14.21 -7.31 21.25
CA TRP A 182 -14.93 -7.43 19.99
C TRP A 182 -16.36 -7.96 20.23
N LYS A 183 -17.36 -7.30 19.65
CA LYS A 183 -18.79 -7.65 19.80
C LYS A 183 -19.26 -8.82 18.93
N ASP A 184 -18.33 -9.55 18.33
CA ASP A 184 -18.63 -10.64 17.38
C ASP A 184 -19.53 -10.19 16.22
N VAL A 185 -19.36 -8.94 15.76
CA VAL A 185 -20.12 -8.37 14.62
C VAL A 185 -19.92 -9.21 13.35
N VAL A 186 -18.68 -9.67 13.16
CA VAL A 186 -18.32 -10.72 12.20
C VAL A 186 -17.28 -11.65 12.82
N PRO A 187 -17.13 -12.88 12.33
CA PRO A 187 -16.06 -13.78 12.74
C PRO A 187 -14.68 -13.21 12.41
N ILE A 188 -13.73 -13.35 13.34
CA ILE A 188 -12.32 -13.02 13.10
C ILE A 188 -11.71 -14.16 12.26
N PRO A 189 -11.14 -13.87 11.07
CA PRO A 189 -10.56 -14.90 10.22
C PRO A 189 -9.36 -15.60 10.85
N GLU A 190 -9.20 -16.90 10.58
CA GLU A 190 -8.02 -17.68 10.98
C GLU A 190 -6.84 -17.44 10.03
N LYS A 191 -6.35 -16.19 9.95
CA LYS A 191 -5.17 -15.83 9.14
C LYS A 191 -3.84 -16.04 9.88
N GLY A 192 -3.88 -16.10 11.22
CA GLY A 192 -2.69 -16.10 12.08
C GLY A 192 -2.14 -14.68 12.27
N MET A 193 -1.51 -14.43 13.43
CA MET A 193 -0.85 -13.14 13.68
C MET A 193 0.31 -12.94 12.70
N LEU A 194 0.78 -11.70 12.54
CA LEU A 194 1.91 -11.39 11.66
C LEU A 194 3.14 -12.29 11.89
N GLU A 195 3.41 -12.71 13.12
CA GLU A 195 4.50 -13.65 13.47
C GLU A 195 4.31 -15.04 12.89
N SER A 196 3.06 -15.47 12.70
CA SER A 196 2.72 -16.76 12.11
C SER A 196 3.03 -16.80 10.61
N LEU A 197 3.13 -15.63 9.96
CA LEU A 197 3.49 -15.52 8.55
C LEU A 197 4.92 -15.97 8.25
N GLU A 198 5.84 -15.91 9.23
CA GLU A 198 7.20 -16.45 9.08
C GLU A 198 7.14 -17.93 8.66
N GLY A 199 6.36 -18.73 9.39
CA GLY A 199 6.21 -20.16 9.14
C GLY A 199 5.21 -20.51 8.03
N GLN A 200 4.10 -19.78 7.93
CA GLN A 200 3.03 -20.07 6.96
C GLN A 200 3.39 -19.67 5.54
N MET A 201 4.14 -18.57 5.36
CA MET A 201 4.50 -18.04 4.04
C MET A 201 6.00 -18.21 3.72
N GLY A 202 6.80 -18.75 4.66
CA GLY A 202 8.25 -18.89 4.49
C GLY A 202 8.98 -17.55 4.41
N LEU A 203 8.42 -16.52 5.05
CA LEU A 203 8.97 -15.18 5.02
C LEU A 203 10.14 -15.05 6.01
N PRO A 204 11.22 -14.31 5.68
CA PRO A 204 12.33 -14.12 6.61
C PRO A 204 11.90 -13.39 7.89
N LEU A 205 12.41 -13.81 9.05
CA LEU A 205 12.15 -13.12 10.33
C LEU A 205 12.46 -11.62 10.28
N ALA A 206 13.53 -11.23 9.56
CA ALA A 206 13.89 -9.83 9.37
C ALA A 206 12.78 -9.04 8.65
N PHE A 207 12.12 -9.65 7.66
CA PHE A 207 10.98 -9.06 6.98
C PHE A 207 9.78 -8.90 7.90
N VAL A 208 9.45 -9.93 8.69
CA VAL A 208 8.34 -9.84 9.66
C VAL A 208 8.58 -8.74 10.70
N LYS A 209 9.84 -8.58 11.17
CA LYS A 209 10.23 -7.48 12.06
C LYS A 209 10.09 -6.11 11.40
N PHE A 210 10.52 -5.98 10.14
CA PHE A 210 10.31 -4.77 9.35
C PHE A 210 8.81 -4.43 9.26
N MET A 211 7.97 -5.42 8.96
CA MET A 211 6.51 -5.26 8.87
C MET A 211 5.86 -4.81 10.18
N ARG A 212 6.32 -5.30 11.34
CA ARG A 212 5.81 -4.85 12.65
C ARG A 212 6.01 -3.36 12.89
N ARG A 213 6.98 -2.74 12.22
CA ARG A 213 7.27 -1.31 12.34
C ARG A 213 6.33 -0.45 11.47
N THR A 214 5.64 -1.06 10.51
CA THR A 214 4.69 -0.36 9.63
C THR A 214 3.24 -0.64 10.02
N LEU A 215 2.93 -1.88 10.41
CA LEU A 215 1.59 -2.35 10.74
C LEU A 215 1.30 -2.26 12.24
N THR A 216 0.89 -1.06 12.69
CA THR A 216 0.48 -0.79 14.07
C THR A 216 -0.92 -0.18 14.12
N TRP A 217 -1.62 -0.42 15.25
CA TRP A 217 -2.89 0.21 15.55
C TRP A 217 -2.74 1.72 15.74
N MET A 218 -1.77 2.14 16.56
CA MET A 218 -1.50 3.56 16.82
C MET A 218 -0.65 4.16 15.70
N PRO A 219 -1.10 5.26 15.06
CA PRO A 219 -0.32 5.93 14.00
C PRO A 219 1.07 6.37 14.47
N ASP A 220 1.18 6.86 15.71
CA ASP A 220 2.43 7.39 16.28
C ASP A 220 3.45 6.31 16.64
N GLU A 221 3.04 5.04 16.68
CA GLU A 221 3.95 3.90 16.88
C GLU A 221 4.59 3.43 15.58
N ARG A 222 4.11 3.89 14.41
CA ARG A 222 4.70 3.53 13.13
C ARG A 222 6.07 4.16 12.99
N ALA A 223 7.02 3.38 12.48
CA ALA A 223 8.32 3.89 12.08
C ALA A 223 8.15 4.97 11.02
N THR A 224 9.04 5.96 11.05
CA THR A 224 9.10 6.92 9.94
C THR A 224 9.78 6.28 8.74
N ALA A 225 9.56 6.84 7.55
CA ALA A 225 10.23 6.41 6.35
C ALA A 225 11.77 6.37 6.50
N LYS A 226 12.34 7.40 7.11
CA LYS A 226 13.74 7.44 7.50
C LYS A 226 14.16 6.22 8.32
N ASP A 227 13.39 5.89 9.34
CA ASP A 227 13.74 4.77 10.22
C ASP A 227 13.57 3.43 9.50
N LEU A 228 12.71 3.35 8.49
CA LEU A 228 12.56 2.18 7.62
C LEU A 228 13.73 2.06 6.65
N LEU A 229 14.18 3.15 6.01
CA LEU A 229 15.38 3.16 5.15
C LEU A 229 16.63 2.68 5.87
N GLU A 230 16.70 2.97 7.17
CA GLU A 230 17.83 2.55 7.98
C GLU A 230 17.73 1.11 8.46
N ASP A 231 16.60 0.42 8.23
CA ASP A 231 16.36 -0.94 8.69
C ASP A 231 17.34 -1.94 8.04
N PRO A 232 17.93 -2.86 8.82
CA PRO A 232 18.84 -3.88 8.29
C PRO A 232 18.24 -4.71 7.15
N TRP A 233 16.93 -5.00 7.19
CA TRP A 233 16.29 -5.83 6.17
C TRP A 233 16.37 -5.23 4.76
N LEU A 234 16.44 -3.90 4.65
CA LEU A 234 16.58 -3.21 3.36
C LEU A 234 18.01 -3.05 2.87
N LYS A 235 18.99 -3.29 3.75
CA LYS A 235 20.41 -3.05 3.49
C LYS A 235 21.19 -4.33 3.15
N ASP A 236 20.57 -5.49 3.36
CA ASP A 236 21.09 -6.82 3.01
C ASP A 236 20.74 -7.22 1.57
#